data_AF-A0A6G8S0H9-F1
#
_entry.id   AF-A0A6G8S0H9-F1
#
_cell.length_a   1.000
_cell.length_b   1.000
_cell.length_c   1.000
_cell.angle_alpha   90.00
_cell.angle_beta   90.00
_cell.angle_gamma   90.00
#
_symmetry.space_group_name_H-M   'P 1'
#
loop_
_entity.id
_entity.type
_entity.pdbx_description
1 polymer ?
#
loop_
_entity_poly.entity_id
_entity_poly.type
_entity_poly.pdbx_seq_one_letter_code
_entity_poly.pdbx_strand_id
1 'polypeptide(L)'
;MLKQTLLYTGKAKSVYETDSADHLILVFRDDASAFNGEKIEQLDRKGKVNNRFNAFIMEKLAAAGIETHFEKLLSPTEVLVKKLSMIPVECVMRNYAAGSLCRRLGVEEGLELTPPTFELFFKDDGLGDPMVNESQAIALGWATADQLAQMKELTQKVNVVLKDLFAQGNMLLVDFKLEFGVFHDRIVLGDEFSPDGCRLWDKDTKKKLDKDRFRQGLGGVVEAYEEVATRIGVDLSDI
;
A
#
# COMPACT_ATOMS: atom_id res chain seq x y z
N MET A 1 -10.13 -16.36 -17.46
CA MET A 1 -10.01 -15.64 -16.17
C MET A 1 -11.21 -15.99 -15.30
N LEU A 2 -11.18 -17.21 -14.75
CA LEU A 2 -12.16 -17.75 -13.81
C LEU A 2 -11.50 -17.90 -12.44
N LYS A 3 -12.18 -17.46 -11.37
CA LYS A 3 -11.71 -17.61 -9.99
C LYS A 3 -11.73 -19.10 -9.61
N GLN A 4 -10.60 -19.61 -9.15
CA GLN A 4 -10.43 -21.00 -8.75
C GLN A 4 -10.20 -21.11 -7.23
N THR A 5 -9.13 -21.77 -6.82
CA THR A 5 -8.82 -22.11 -5.43
C THR A 5 -8.35 -20.90 -4.65
N LEU A 6 -8.76 -20.80 -3.37
CA LEU A 6 -8.18 -19.86 -2.42
C LEU A 6 -6.73 -20.29 -2.13
N LEU A 7 -5.77 -19.43 -2.47
CA LEU A 7 -4.35 -19.67 -2.21
C LEU A 7 -4.01 -19.35 -0.76
N TYR A 8 -4.36 -18.14 -0.30
CA TYR A 8 -4.25 -17.74 1.10
C TYR A 8 -5.11 -16.52 1.42
N THR A 9 -5.27 -16.27 2.72
CA THR A 9 -5.99 -15.12 3.28
C THR A 9 -5.01 -14.31 4.13
N GLY A 10 -4.66 -13.12 3.67
CA GLY A 10 -3.90 -12.14 4.46
C GLY A 10 -4.82 -11.35 5.38
N LYS A 11 -4.28 -10.32 6.06
CA LYS A 11 -5.01 -9.48 7.02
C LYS A 11 -6.21 -8.73 6.44
N ALA A 12 -6.17 -8.32 5.17
CA ALA A 12 -7.23 -7.51 4.53
C ALA A 12 -7.67 -8.03 3.15
N LYS A 13 -6.94 -8.99 2.56
CA LYS A 13 -7.16 -9.49 1.20
C LYS A 13 -7.11 -11.01 1.15
N SER A 14 -7.99 -11.61 0.36
CA SER A 14 -7.94 -13.02 0.02
C SER A 14 -7.43 -13.19 -1.41
N VAL A 15 -6.54 -14.14 -1.62
CA VAL A 15 -5.84 -14.34 -2.89
C VAL A 15 -6.28 -15.66 -3.49
N TYR A 16 -6.76 -15.61 -4.73
CA TYR A 16 -7.28 -16.78 -5.45
C TYR A 16 -6.48 -17.02 -6.71
N GLU A 17 -6.26 -18.29 -7.01
CA GLU A 17 -5.74 -18.71 -8.31
C GLU A 17 -6.78 -18.49 -9.41
N THR A 18 -6.29 -18.46 -10.64
CA THR A 18 -7.12 -18.41 -11.84
C THR A 18 -6.81 -19.59 -12.77
N ASP A 19 -7.57 -19.73 -13.84
CA ASP A 19 -7.28 -20.61 -14.97
C ASP A 19 -5.99 -20.24 -15.75
N SER A 20 -5.31 -19.15 -15.38
CA SER A 20 -4.01 -18.73 -15.90
C SER A 20 -2.91 -18.85 -14.84
N ALA A 21 -1.77 -19.43 -15.20
CA ALA A 21 -0.61 -19.53 -14.32
C ALA A 21 -0.01 -18.16 -13.94
N ASP A 22 -0.23 -17.14 -14.78
CA ASP A 22 0.36 -15.81 -14.63
C ASP A 22 -0.55 -14.81 -13.92
N HIS A 23 -1.76 -15.22 -13.51
CA HIS A 23 -2.74 -14.31 -12.94
C HIS A 23 -3.37 -14.83 -11.65
N LEU A 24 -3.65 -13.88 -10.75
CA LEU A 24 -4.39 -14.08 -9.52
C LEU A 24 -5.61 -13.16 -9.48
N ILE A 25 -6.58 -13.52 -8.65
CA ILE A 25 -7.68 -12.63 -8.26
C ILE A 25 -7.48 -12.25 -6.79
N LEU A 26 -7.39 -10.95 -6.53
CA LEU A 26 -7.40 -10.43 -5.16
C LEU A 26 -8.82 -10.00 -4.81
N VAL A 27 -9.27 -10.38 -3.62
CA VAL A 27 -10.54 -9.95 -3.03
C VAL A 27 -10.23 -9.05 -1.86
N PHE A 28 -10.57 -7.77 -1.97
CA PHE A 28 -10.48 -6.81 -0.89
C PHE A 28 -11.65 -7.04 0.08
N ARG A 29 -11.33 -7.25 1.36
CA ARG A 29 -12.32 -7.52 2.40
C ARG A 29 -12.54 -6.29 3.27
N ASP A 30 -13.65 -6.30 3.99
CA ASP A 30 -14.03 -5.24 4.94
C ASP A 30 -13.24 -5.32 6.26
N ASP A 31 -12.37 -6.33 6.40
CA ASP A 31 -11.46 -6.47 7.53
C ASP A 31 -10.51 -5.26 7.65
N ALA A 32 -10.55 -4.61 8.82
CA ALA A 32 -9.54 -3.68 9.28
C ALA A 32 -8.79 -4.28 10.47
N SER A 33 -7.47 -4.40 10.34
CA SER A 33 -6.59 -4.83 11.42
C SER A 33 -5.62 -3.73 11.87
N ALA A 34 -5.37 -3.64 13.17
CA ALA A 34 -4.34 -2.78 13.76
C ALA A 34 -3.53 -3.55 14.81
N PHE A 35 -2.34 -3.03 15.14
CA PHE A 35 -1.43 -3.61 16.14
C PHE A 35 -1.18 -5.11 15.87
N ASN A 36 -0.72 -5.42 14.65
CA ASN A 36 -0.43 -6.80 14.22
C ASN A 36 -1.57 -7.82 14.37
N GLY A 37 -2.83 -7.36 14.34
CA GLY A 37 -4.01 -8.23 14.42
C GLY A 37 -4.64 -8.31 15.80
N GLU A 38 -4.12 -7.60 16.80
CA GLU A 38 -4.75 -7.51 18.13
C GLU A 38 -6.12 -6.82 18.07
N LYS A 39 -6.32 -5.90 17.12
CA LYS A 39 -7.61 -5.25 16.85
C LYS A 39 -8.06 -5.61 15.45
N ILE A 40 -9.19 -6.32 15.33
CA ILE A 40 -9.84 -6.66 14.07
C ILE A 40 -11.30 -6.20 14.13
N GLU A 41 -11.74 -5.48 13.11
CA GLU A 41 -13.12 -4.98 12.97
C GLU A 41 -13.55 -5.07 11.50
N GLN A 42 -14.85 -5.32 11.26
CA GLN A 42 -15.45 -5.22 9.93
C GLN A 42 -15.91 -3.79 9.70
N LEU A 43 -15.35 -3.13 8.71
CA LEU A 43 -15.74 -1.78 8.32
C LEU A 43 -16.49 -1.86 6.99
N ASP A 44 -17.81 -1.72 7.04
CA ASP A 44 -18.67 -1.80 5.84
C ASP A 44 -18.14 -0.90 4.72
N ARG A 45 -18.23 -1.39 3.47
CA ARG A 45 -17.72 -0.75 2.24
C ARG A 45 -16.20 -0.62 2.13
N LYS A 46 -15.40 -0.87 3.18
CA LYS A 46 -13.93 -0.69 3.14
C LYS A 46 -13.27 -1.44 1.98
N GLY A 47 -13.63 -2.70 1.78
CA GLY A 47 -13.07 -3.55 0.72
C GLY A 47 -13.36 -2.97 -0.66
N LYS A 48 -14.59 -2.48 -0.88
CA LYS A 48 -14.99 -1.85 -2.14
C LYS A 48 -14.21 -0.56 -2.39
N VAL A 49 -14.14 0.31 -1.39
CA VAL A 49 -13.42 1.60 -1.47
C VAL A 49 -11.94 1.36 -1.74
N ASN A 50 -11.28 0.47 -0.99
CA ASN A 50 -9.87 0.17 -1.19
C ASN A 50 -9.58 -0.47 -2.55
N ASN A 51 -10.44 -1.38 -3.03
CA ASN A 51 -10.27 -1.98 -4.35
C ASN A 51 -10.31 -0.92 -5.45
N ARG A 52 -11.29 0.01 -5.36
CA ARG A 52 -11.46 1.06 -6.37
C ARG A 52 -10.36 2.11 -6.30
N PHE A 53 -9.96 2.48 -5.09
CA PHE A 53 -8.82 3.36 -4.82
C PHE A 53 -7.53 2.77 -5.37
N ASN A 54 -7.25 1.50 -5.06
CA ASN A 54 -6.06 0.79 -5.53
C ASN A 54 -6.00 0.76 -7.05
N ALA A 55 -7.09 0.38 -7.72
CA ALA A 55 -7.17 0.37 -9.18
C ALA A 55 -6.81 1.74 -9.78
N PHE A 56 -7.42 2.82 -9.26
CA PHE A 56 -7.12 4.18 -9.72
C PHE A 56 -5.65 4.55 -9.56
N ILE A 57 -5.05 4.27 -8.39
CA ILE A 57 -3.64 4.58 -8.14
C ILE A 57 -2.73 3.75 -9.05
N MET A 58 -2.97 2.44 -9.17
CA MET A 58 -2.17 1.57 -10.03
C MET A 58 -2.23 1.99 -11.50
N GLU A 59 -3.39 2.43 -12.00
CA GLU A 59 -3.55 2.99 -13.35
C GLU A 59 -2.78 4.30 -13.51
N LYS A 60 -2.82 5.21 -12.52
CA LYS A 60 -2.05 6.46 -12.54
C LYS A 60 -0.54 6.20 -12.55
N LEU A 61 -0.06 5.24 -11.77
CA LEU A 61 1.34 4.85 -11.73
C LEU A 61 1.77 4.20 -13.05
N ALA A 62 0.95 3.32 -13.62
CA ALA A 62 1.19 2.73 -14.94
C ALA A 62 1.28 3.80 -16.03
N ALA A 63 0.38 4.79 -16.03
CA ALA A 63 0.43 5.92 -16.96
C ALA A 63 1.70 6.78 -16.80
N ALA A 64 2.32 6.78 -15.61
CA ALA A 64 3.61 7.44 -15.35
C ALA A 64 4.83 6.55 -15.67
N GLY A 65 4.62 5.37 -16.27
CA GLY A 65 5.70 4.46 -16.67
C GLY A 65 6.20 3.52 -15.58
N ILE A 66 5.45 3.34 -14.48
CA ILE A 66 5.77 2.39 -13.40
C ILE A 66 4.96 1.12 -13.62
N GLU A 67 5.62 -0.01 -13.92
CA GLU A 67 4.92 -1.29 -14.13
C GLU A 67 4.25 -1.77 -12.83
N THR A 68 2.96 -2.08 -12.92
CA THR A 68 2.15 -2.59 -11.81
C THR A 68 1.58 -3.96 -12.13
N HIS A 69 1.21 -4.71 -11.10
CA HIS A 69 0.56 -5.99 -11.25
C HIS A 69 -0.91 -5.87 -11.67
N PHE A 70 -1.48 -4.66 -11.67
CA PHE A 70 -2.90 -4.44 -11.92
C PHE A 70 -3.21 -4.74 -13.39
N GLU A 71 -4.24 -5.56 -13.63
CA GLU A 71 -4.74 -5.84 -14.98
C GLU A 71 -6.10 -5.18 -15.21
N LYS A 72 -7.08 -5.47 -14.34
CA LYS A 72 -8.42 -4.87 -14.40
C LYS A 72 -9.24 -5.18 -13.16
N LEU A 73 -10.23 -4.34 -12.90
CA LEU A 73 -11.32 -4.67 -11.96
C LEU A 73 -12.23 -5.76 -12.53
N LEU A 74 -12.68 -6.66 -11.66
CA LEU A 74 -13.65 -7.71 -11.98
C LEU A 74 -15.01 -7.44 -11.33
N SER A 75 -15.01 -6.85 -10.14
CA SER A 75 -16.20 -6.46 -9.39
C SER A 75 -15.84 -5.36 -8.39
N PRO A 76 -16.80 -4.81 -7.61
CA PRO A 76 -16.51 -3.81 -6.58
C PRO A 76 -15.42 -4.22 -5.59
N THR A 77 -15.24 -5.51 -5.30
CA THR A 77 -14.24 -6.01 -4.34
C THR A 77 -13.15 -6.87 -4.95
N GLU A 78 -13.23 -7.19 -6.25
CA GLU A 78 -12.30 -8.12 -6.91
C GLU A 78 -11.50 -7.45 -8.02
N VAL A 79 -10.22 -7.77 -8.08
CA VAL A 79 -9.28 -7.30 -9.10
C VAL A 79 -8.45 -8.45 -9.65
N LEU A 80 -8.25 -8.46 -10.97
CA LEU A 80 -7.31 -9.34 -11.65
C LEU A 80 -5.92 -8.71 -11.61
N VAL A 81 -4.93 -9.51 -11.23
CA VAL A 81 -3.53 -9.05 -11.15
C VAL A 81 -2.56 -10.09 -11.70
N LYS A 82 -1.36 -9.66 -12.11
CA LYS A 82 -0.22 -10.52 -12.40
C LYS A 82 0.19 -11.30 -11.15
N LYS A 83 0.49 -12.59 -11.30
CA LYS A 83 1.04 -13.45 -10.24
C LYS A 83 2.53 -13.14 -10.08
N LEU A 84 2.88 -12.42 -9.02
CA LEU A 84 4.26 -12.07 -8.72
C LEU A 84 4.91 -13.09 -7.78
N SER A 85 6.21 -13.35 -7.97
CA SER A 85 7.04 -13.89 -6.90
C SER A 85 7.43 -12.74 -5.97
N MET A 86 6.70 -12.59 -4.86
CA MET A 86 6.86 -11.44 -3.95
C MET A 86 8.23 -11.47 -3.27
N ILE A 87 8.90 -10.30 -3.25
CA ILE A 87 10.12 -10.08 -2.47
C ILE A 87 9.66 -9.75 -1.03
N PRO A 88 10.09 -10.50 0.01
CA PRO A 88 9.54 -10.38 1.36
C PRO A 88 10.12 -9.17 2.12
N VAL A 89 10.21 -8.01 1.45
CA VAL A 89 10.71 -6.76 2.01
C VAL A 89 9.77 -5.63 1.60
N GLU A 90 9.22 -4.95 2.60
CA GLU A 90 8.38 -3.77 2.42
C GLU A 90 9.27 -2.53 2.25
N CYS A 91 8.97 -1.74 1.22
CA CYS A 91 9.63 -0.45 0.97
C CYS A 91 8.80 0.68 1.55
N VAL A 92 9.29 1.35 2.59
CA VAL A 92 8.60 2.47 3.22
C VAL A 92 9.30 3.77 2.89
N MET A 93 8.56 4.72 2.32
CA MET A 93 9.05 6.07 2.06
C MET A 93 8.30 7.08 2.92
N ARG A 94 9.05 8.02 3.54
CA ARG A 94 8.50 9.03 4.43
C ARG A 94 8.88 10.44 3.99
N ASN A 95 7.88 11.27 3.75
CA ASN A 95 8.03 12.71 3.49
C ASN A 95 7.94 13.52 4.78
N TYR A 96 7.21 13.02 5.78
CA TYR A 96 7.07 13.63 7.10
C TYR A 96 7.25 12.56 8.18
N ALA A 97 7.73 12.95 9.36
CA ALA A 97 7.83 12.06 10.49
C ALA A 97 6.44 11.68 11.02
N ALA A 98 6.17 10.38 11.09
CA ALA A 98 4.93 9.83 11.66
C ALA A 98 5.14 8.39 12.15
N GLY A 99 4.13 7.85 12.84
CA GLY A 99 4.03 6.42 13.12
C GLY A 99 5.25 5.82 13.85
N SER A 100 5.79 4.73 13.30
CA SER A 100 6.91 3.99 13.92
C SER A 100 8.22 4.78 13.94
N LEU A 101 8.43 5.72 13.02
CA LEU A 101 9.62 6.57 13.00
C LEU A 101 9.70 7.45 14.25
N CYS A 102 8.58 8.11 14.61
CA CYS A 102 8.50 8.95 15.80
C CYS A 102 8.74 8.14 17.07
N ARG A 103 8.17 6.93 17.18
CA ARG A 103 8.39 6.03 18.33
C ARG A 103 9.84 5.54 18.44
N ARG A 104 10.47 5.19 17.31
CA ARG A 104 11.83 4.65 17.28
C ARG A 104 12.89 5.71 17.56
N LEU A 105 12.72 6.92 17.03
CA LEU A 105 13.76 7.95 17.04
C LEU A 105 13.44 9.15 17.96
N GLY A 106 12.25 9.23 18.54
CA GLY A 106 11.85 10.34 19.40
C GLY A 106 11.66 11.68 18.68
N VAL A 107 11.49 11.65 17.35
CA VAL A 107 11.22 12.85 16.55
C VAL A 107 9.75 13.26 16.63
N GLU A 108 9.48 14.55 16.47
CA GLU A 108 8.13 15.12 16.50
C GLU A 108 7.30 14.71 15.27
N GLU A 109 6.03 14.35 15.48
CA GLU A 109 5.10 14.02 14.38
C GLU A 109 4.84 15.27 13.53
N GLY A 110 5.00 15.12 12.21
CA GLY A 110 4.81 16.21 11.24
C GLY A 110 6.07 16.97 10.87
N LEU A 111 7.23 16.62 11.43
CA LEU A 111 8.53 17.13 10.94
C LEU A 111 8.72 16.76 9.46
N GLU A 112 8.92 17.75 8.59
CA GLU A 112 9.24 17.50 7.18
C GLU A 112 10.63 16.89 7.03
N LEU A 113 10.73 15.84 6.19
CA LEU A 113 11.96 15.10 5.95
C LEU A 113 12.50 15.48 4.57
N THR A 114 13.59 16.26 4.55
CA THR A 114 14.25 16.70 3.33
C THR A 114 15.73 16.27 3.36
N PRO A 115 16.14 15.30 2.51
CA PRO A 115 15.31 14.53 1.58
C PRO A 115 14.36 13.54 2.28
N PRO A 116 13.31 13.03 1.59
CA PRO A 116 12.47 11.96 2.09
C PRO A 116 13.29 10.74 2.50
N THR A 117 12.91 10.06 3.58
CA THR A 117 13.63 8.87 4.05
C THR A 117 13.07 7.61 3.43
N PHE A 118 13.91 6.58 3.32
CA PHE A 118 13.58 5.27 2.79
C PHE A 118 14.02 4.20 3.79
N GLU A 119 13.10 3.31 4.14
CA GLU A 119 13.31 2.25 5.11
C GLU A 119 12.83 0.90 4.54
N LEU A 120 13.49 -0.18 4.96
CA LEU A 120 13.11 -1.54 4.61
C LEU A 120 12.59 -2.27 5.85
N PHE A 121 11.55 -3.07 5.68
CA PHE A 121 10.98 -3.93 6.73
C PHE A 121 10.85 -5.35 6.19
N PHE A 122 11.31 -6.35 6.93
CA PHE A 122 11.11 -7.75 6.55
C PHE A 122 9.66 -8.13 6.78
N LYS A 123 8.97 -8.64 5.75
CA LYS A 123 7.55 -8.96 5.84
C LYS A 123 7.36 -10.30 6.56
N ASP A 124 7.08 -10.23 7.86
CA ASP A 124 6.82 -11.38 8.72
C ASP A 124 5.92 -10.95 9.88
N ASP A 125 4.64 -11.31 9.76
CA ASP A 125 3.61 -10.99 10.74
C ASP A 125 3.93 -11.55 12.13
N GLY A 126 4.63 -12.69 12.22
CA GLY A 126 5.00 -13.34 13.48
C GLY A 126 6.15 -12.64 14.20
N LEU A 127 7.01 -11.95 13.46
CA LEU A 127 8.09 -11.11 13.98
C LEU A 127 7.68 -9.63 14.10
N GLY A 128 6.48 -9.28 13.65
CA GLY A 128 5.97 -7.91 13.69
C GLY A 128 6.68 -6.97 12.71
N ASP A 129 7.04 -7.50 11.55
CA ASP A 129 7.67 -6.78 10.43
C ASP A 129 8.91 -5.96 10.84
N PRO A 130 10.01 -6.62 11.29
CA PRO A 130 11.16 -5.91 11.83
C PRO A 130 11.84 -5.03 10.77
N MET A 131 12.33 -3.86 11.21
CA MET A 131 13.15 -3.01 10.34
C MET A 131 14.46 -3.71 10.01
N VAL A 132 14.85 -3.65 8.74
CA VAL A 132 16.09 -4.24 8.23
C VAL A 132 16.84 -3.25 7.34
N ASN A 133 18.10 -3.55 7.04
CA ASN A 133 18.91 -2.82 6.08
C ASN A 133 19.22 -3.66 4.83
N GLU A 134 19.77 -3.04 3.79
CA GLU A 134 20.09 -3.69 2.52
C GLU A 134 21.04 -4.89 2.72
N SER A 135 22.05 -4.76 3.58
CA SER A 135 23.01 -5.85 3.83
C SER A 135 22.37 -7.08 4.46
N GLN A 136 21.37 -6.90 5.34
CA GLN A 136 20.62 -7.98 5.95
C GLN A 136 19.73 -8.67 4.90
N ALA A 137 19.01 -7.89 4.08
CA ALA A 137 18.16 -8.45 3.02
C ALA A 137 18.96 -9.27 1.99
N ILE A 138 20.16 -8.81 1.65
CA ILE A 138 21.07 -9.53 0.74
C ILE A 138 21.64 -10.77 1.40
N ALA A 139 22.21 -10.64 2.61
CA ALA A 139 22.87 -11.75 3.30
C ALA A 139 21.92 -12.90 3.65
N LEU A 140 20.63 -12.59 3.87
CA LEU A 140 19.59 -13.57 4.16
C LEU A 140 18.87 -14.09 2.90
N GLY A 141 19.27 -13.63 1.71
CA GLY A 141 18.76 -14.12 0.43
C GLY A 141 17.32 -13.69 0.11
N TRP A 142 16.83 -12.62 0.74
CA TRP A 142 15.47 -12.12 0.49
C TRP A 142 15.39 -11.30 -0.79
N ALA A 143 16.45 -10.58 -1.14
CA ALA A 143 16.56 -9.79 -2.36
C ALA A 143 18.02 -9.65 -2.79
N THR A 144 18.25 -9.49 -4.10
CA THR A 144 19.58 -9.11 -4.62
C THR A 144 19.83 -7.61 -4.48
N ALA A 145 21.09 -7.18 -4.58
CA ALA A 145 21.45 -5.76 -4.59
C ALA A 145 20.73 -5.00 -5.73
N ASP A 146 20.66 -5.60 -6.92
CA ASP A 146 19.99 -5.00 -8.08
C ASP A 146 18.48 -4.87 -7.87
N GLN A 147 17.84 -5.87 -7.25
CA GLN A 147 16.41 -5.81 -6.91
C GLN A 147 16.14 -4.67 -5.92
N LEU A 148 16.93 -4.56 -4.84
CA LEU A 148 16.79 -3.50 -3.84
C LEU A 148 17.00 -2.11 -4.44
N ALA A 149 18.00 -1.96 -5.33
CA ALA A 149 18.26 -0.71 -6.04
C ALA A 149 17.06 -0.30 -6.92
N GLN A 150 16.51 -1.24 -7.71
CA GLN A 150 15.34 -0.99 -8.55
C GLN A 150 14.09 -0.68 -7.72
N MET A 151 13.83 -1.42 -6.63
CA MET A 151 12.71 -1.18 -5.72
C MET A 151 12.77 0.23 -5.10
N LYS A 152 13.97 0.67 -4.71
CA LYS A 152 14.20 2.02 -4.17
C LYS A 152 13.96 3.11 -5.22
N GLU A 153 14.49 2.93 -6.44
CA GLU A 153 14.27 3.86 -7.55
C GLU A 153 12.77 3.98 -7.90
N LEU A 154 12.09 2.84 -8.02
CA LEU A 154 10.64 2.81 -8.30
C LEU A 154 9.85 3.45 -7.16
N THR A 155 10.21 3.20 -5.90
CA THR A 155 9.55 3.83 -4.74
C THR A 155 9.73 5.35 -4.75
N GLN A 156 10.90 5.86 -5.14
CA GLN A 156 11.13 7.30 -5.31
C GLN A 156 10.28 7.88 -6.45
N LYS A 157 10.17 7.19 -7.59
CA LYS A 157 9.28 7.60 -8.70
C LYS A 157 7.82 7.62 -8.27
N VAL A 158 7.36 6.57 -7.57
CA VAL A 158 6.01 6.52 -6.98
C VAL A 158 5.80 7.71 -6.05
N ASN A 159 6.75 8.03 -5.18
CA ASN A 159 6.63 9.18 -4.28
C ASN A 159 6.42 10.49 -5.02
N VAL A 160 7.17 10.74 -6.10
CA VAL A 160 7.00 11.96 -6.91
C VAL A 160 5.59 12.03 -7.49
N VAL A 161 5.16 10.96 -8.18
CA VAL A 161 3.84 10.92 -8.84
C VAL A 161 2.71 11.11 -7.82
N LEU A 162 2.79 10.41 -6.68
CA LEU A 162 1.72 10.43 -5.69
C LEU A 162 1.73 11.69 -4.82
N LYS A 163 2.89 12.29 -4.52
CA LYS A 163 2.93 13.60 -3.86
C LYS A 163 2.19 14.64 -4.69
N ASP A 164 2.44 14.68 -5.99
CA ASP A 164 1.77 15.64 -6.88
C ASP A 164 0.27 15.37 -6.98
N LEU A 165 -0.14 14.10 -7.08
CA LEU A 165 -1.56 13.72 -7.09
C LEU A 165 -2.28 14.12 -5.80
N PHE A 166 -1.73 13.78 -4.63
CA PHE A 166 -2.36 14.11 -3.36
C PHE A 166 -2.33 15.60 -3.05
N ALA A 167 -1.30 16.33 -3.52
CA ALA A 167 -1.26 17.78 -3.41
C ALA A 167 -2.40 18.46 -4.19
N GLN A 168 -2.81 17.92 -5.35
CA GLN A 168 -3.97 18.42 -6.11
C GLN A 168 -5.29 18.27 -5.31
N GLY A 169 -5.38 17.24 -4.47
CA GLY A 169 -6.50 17.02 -3.54
C GLY A 169 -6.37 17.75 -2.19
N ASN A 170 -5.46 18.73 -2.09
CA ASN A 170 -5.14 19.46 -0.85
C ASN A 170 -4.75 18.54 0.33
N MET A 171 -3.95 17.51 0.06
CA MET A 171 -3.48 16.56 1.06
C MET A 171 -1.95 16.46 1.06
N LEU A 172 -1.42 16.05 2.20
CA LEU A 172 -0.03 15.67 2.39
C LEU A 172 0.10 14.15 2.33
N LEU A 173 0.92 13.65 1.40
CA LEU A 173 1.41 12.27 1.45
C LEU A 173 2.53 12.17 2.48
N VAL A 174 2.18 11.73 3.69
CA VAL A 174 3.06 11.72 4.87
C VAL A 174 4.09 10.60 4.75
N ASP A 175 3.61 9.37 4.60
CA ASP A 175 4.41 8.19 4.29
C ASP A 175 3.55 7.15 3.57
N PHE A 176 4.20 6.18 2.95
CA PHE A 176 3.53 5.02 2.36
C PHE A 176 4.46 3.82 2.32
N LYS A 177 3.84 2.66 2.11
CA LYS A 177 4.51 1.37 2.01
C LYS A 177 4.19 0.73 0.67
N LEU A 178 5.18 0.17 0.01
CA LEU A 178 5.03 -0.62 -1.20
C LEU A 178 5.61 -2.01 -1.02
N GLU A 179 5.09 -2.95 -1.81
CA GLU A 179 5.64 -4.30 -1.94
C GLU A 179 5.85 -4.58 -3.42
N PHE A 180 6.98 -5.20 -3.73
CA PHE A 180 7.36 -5.55 -5.10
C PHE A 180 7.49 -7.06 -5.23
N GLY A 181 7.36 -7.53 -6.46
CA GLY A 181 7.69 -8.90 -6.80
C GLY A 181 8.26 -9.02 -8.20
N VAL A 182 8.74 -10.21 -8.51
CA VAL A 182 9.29 -10.54 -9.82
C VAL A 182 8.21 -11.14 -10.70
N PHE A 183 8.08 -10.62 -11.93
CA PHE A 183 7.25 -11.16 -13.00
C PHE A 183 8.07 -11.29 -14.27
N HIS A 184 8.37 -12.52 -14.70
CA HIS A 184 9.23 -12.80 -15.86
C HIS A 184 10.50 -11.93 -15.87
N ASP A 185 11.28 -12.03 -14.78
CA ASP A 185 12.54 -11.30 -14.53
C ASP A 185 12.45 -9.78 -14.34
N ARG A 186 11.24 -9.19 -14.37
CA ARG A 186 11.03 -7.76 -14.13
C ARG A 186 10.53 -7.49 -12.72
N ILE A 187 10.97 -6.38 -12.14
CA ILE A 187 10.44 -5.88 -10.87
C ILE A 187 9.15 -5.12 -11.14
N VAL A 188 8.06 -5.58 -10.51
CA VAL A 188 6.72 -5.06 -10.70
C VAL A 188 6.13 -4.65 -9.35
N LEU A 189 5.48 -3.50 -9.31
CA LEU A 189 4.75 -3.06 -8.13
C LEU A 189 3.53 -3.96 -7.89
N GLY A 190 3.47 -4.58 -6.70
CA GLY A 190 2.42 -5.50 -6.31
C GLY A 190 1.53 -4.99 -5.18
N ASP A 191 0.91 -5.94 -4.47
CA ASP A 191 0.02 -5.74 -3.33
C ASP A 191 -1.10 -4.71 -3.55
N GLU A 192 -1.08 -3.58 -2.85
CA GLU A 192 -2.05 -2.50 -3.00
C GLU A 192 -1.43 -1.13 -2.70
N PHE A 193 -2.07 -0.07 -3.18
CA PHE A 193 -1.93 1.28 -2.63
C PHE A 193 -3.32 1.81 -2.24
N SER A 194 -3.54 2.00 -0.94
CA SER A 194 -4.79 2.53 -0.39
C SER A 194 -4.53 3.27 0.92
N PRO A 195 -5.53 3.94 1.51
CA PRO A 195 -5.40 4.55 2.85
C PRO A 195 -5.09 3.54 3.97
N ASP A 196 -5.10 2.22 3.71
CA ASP A 196 -4.58 1.22 4.65
C ASP A 196 -3.04 1.21 4.74
N GLY A 197 -2.38 1.45 3.60
CA GLY A 197 -0.93 1.35 3.40
C GLY A 197 -0.19 2.68 3.26
N CYS A 198 -0.89 3.81 3.35
CA CYS A 198 -0.31 5.15 3.35
C CYS A 198 -0.88 6.02 4.47
N ARG A 199 -0.15 7.09 4.82
CA ARG A 199 -0.63 8.17 5.68
C ARG A 199 -0.93 9.39 4.84
N LEU A 200 -2.14 9.91 5.02
CA LEU A 200 -2.66 11.06 4.28
C LEU A 200 -3.26 12.04 5.27
N TRP A 201 -2.74 13.26 5.28
CA TRP A 201 -3.28 14.31 6.12
C TRP A 201 -3.86 15.42 5.26
N ASP A 202 -4.99 15.97 5.68
CA ASP A 202 -5.49 17.23 5.13
C ASP A 202 -4.41 18.32 5.29
N LYS A 203 -4.12 19.08 4.23
CA LYS A 203 -2.98 19.99 4.22
C LYS A 203 -3.12 21.15 5.20
N ASP A 204 -4.33 21.66 5.36
CA ASP A 204 -4.62 22.85 6.15
C ASP A 204 -4.85 22.51 7.62
N THR A 205 -5.61 21.44 7.88
CA THR A 205 -6.05 21.06 9.23
C THR A 205 -5.20 19.98 9.88
N LYS A 206 -4.35 19.30 9.10
CA LYS A 206 -3.63 18.07 9.51
C LYS A 206 -4.55 16.95 9.97
N LYS A 207 -5.84 16.99 9.62
CA LYS A 207 -6.78 15.88 9.86
C LYS A 207 -6.23 14.62 9.21
N LYS A 208 -6.07 13.56 10.00
CA LYS A 208 -5.69 12.23 9.49
C LYS A 208 -6.83 11.65 8.67
N LEU A 209 -6.56 11.24 7.43
CA LEU A 209 -7.51 10.71 6.45
C LEU A 209 -7.24 9.24 6.08
N ASP A 210 -6.45 8.56 6.91
CA ASP A 210 -5.96 7.20 6.67
C ASP A 210 -6.25 6.26 7.84
N LYS A 211 -5.72 5.03 7.77
CA LYS A 211 -5.91 3.99 8.79
C LYS A 211 -5.47 4.38 10.20
N ASP A 212 -4.65 5.41 10.39
CA ASP A 212 -4.37 5.94 11.72
C ASP A 212 -5.64 6.37 12.46
N ARG A 213 -6.73 6.72 11.76
CA ARG A 213 -8.05 6.93 12.39
C ARG A 213 -8.55 5.69 13.12
N PHE A 214 -8.36 4.51 12.53
CA PHE A 214 -8.70 3.23 13.17
C PHE A 214 -7.72 2.87 14.29
N ARG A 215 -6.41 3.09 14.07
CA ARG A 215 -5.35 2.80 15.05
C ARG A 215 -5.47 3.66 16.31
N GLN A 216 -5.90 4.92 16.17
CA GLN A 216 -6.01 5.91 17.26
C GLN A 216 -7.44 6.09 17.79
N GLY A 217 -8.42 5.34 17.27
CA GLY A 217 -9.81 5.42 17.73
C GLY A 217 -10.52 6.74 17.41
N LEU A 218 -10.16 7.39 16.30
CA LEU A 218 -10.71 8.70 15.89
C LEU A 218 -12.08 8.62 15.20
N GLY A 219 -12.56 7.40 14.90
CA GLY A 219 -13.80 7.15 14.17
C GLY A 219 -13.79 7.65 12.72
N GLY A 220 -14.87 7.41 11.98
CA GLY A 220 -15.03 7.89 10.61
C GLY A 220 -13.95 7.40 9.65
N VAL A 221 -13.66 6.08 9.68
CA VAL A 221 -12.52 5.50 8.95
C VAL A 221 -12.83 5.42 7.46
N VAL A 222 -13.95 4.79 7.10
CA VAL A 222 -14.34 4.59 5.69
C VAL A 222 -14.73 5.91 5.05
N GLU A 223 -15.41 6.78 5.80
CA GLU A 223 -15.78 8.14 5.37
C GLU A 223 -14.54 8.97 5.03
N ALA A 224 -13.43 8.80 5.77
CA ALA A 224 -12.18 9.45 5.43
C ALA A 224 -11.55 8.87 4.15
N TYR A 225 -11.71 7.56 3.89
CA TYR A 225 -11.20 6.94 2.67
C TYR A 225 -12.00 7.41 1.45
N GLU A 226 -13.33 7.49 1.57
CA GLU A 226 -14.23 8.05 0.56
C GLU A 226 -13.96 9.54 0.30
N GLU A 227 -13.64 10.30 1.35
CA GLU A 227 -13.22 11.70 1.25
C GLU A 227 -11.92 11.82 0.43
N VAL A 228 -10.90 11.01 0.71
CA VAL A 228 -9.65 11.01 -0.06
C VAL A 228 -9.91 10.63 -1.51
N ALA A 229 -10.67 9.56 -1.73
CA ALA A 229 -11.04 9.06 -3.05
C ALA A 229 -11.70 10.16 -3.89
N THR A 230 -12.68 10.86 -3.31
CA THR A 230 -13.38 11.99 -3.94
C THR A 230 -12.41 13.12 -4.28
N ARG A 231 -11.52 13.51 -3.35
CA ARG A 231 -10.57 14.62 -3.54
C ARG A 231 -9.55 14.38 -4.66
N ILE A 232 -9.21 13.13 -4.96
CA ILE A 232 -8.29 12.78 -6.07
C ILE A 232 -9.01 12.33 -7.34
N GLY A 233 -10.35 12.36 -7.35
CA GLY A 233 -11.17 12.04 -8.52
C GLY A 233 -11.42 10.56 -8.78
N VAL A 234 -11.39 9.72 -7.75
CA VAL A 234 -11.87 8.33 -7.84
C VAL A 234 -13.40 8.35 -7.88
N ASP A 235 -13.98 7.69 -8.87
CA ASP A 235 -15.42 7.47 -8.94
C ASP A 235 -15.84 6.31 -8.04
N LEU A 236 -16.69 6.61 -7.05
CA LEU A 236 -17.28 5.66 -6.12
C LEU A 236 -18.81 5.57 -6.26
N SER A 237 -19.38 6.14 -7.33
CA SER A 237 -20.84 6.25 -7.49
C SER A 237 -21.55 4.91 -7.64
N ASP A 238 -20.82 3.85 -7.99
CA ASP A 238 -21.32 2.50 -8.25
C ASP A 238 -21.09 1.49 -7.10
N ILE A 239 -20.63 1.93 -5.91
CA ILE A 239 -20.25 1.04 -4.80
C ILE A 239 -20.90 1.29 -3.43
#